data_AF-A0A939WDB4-F1
#
_entry.id   AF-A0A939WDB4-F1
#
_cell.length_a   1.000
_cell.length_b   1.000
_cell.length_c   1.000
_cell.angle_alpha   90.00
_cell.angle_beta   90.00
_cell.angle_gamma   90.00
#
_symmetry.space_group_name_H-M   'P 1'
#
loop_
_entity.id
_entity.type
_entity.pdbx_description
1 polymer ?
#
loop_
_entity_poly.entity_id
_entity_poly.type
_entity_poly.pdbx_seq_one_letter_code
_entity_poly.pdbx_strand_id
1 'polypeptide(L)'
;MELKINSYQLPEAISFNFEELKNELQVKTDQYTKLVYTEDNIKTAKEDRADLNRLKKALNDERLRLQREYMKPFEGFKKQVDEIIGIIDRPVLAIDRQIKEYEAIKQEEKRQKIEEMFNSLFFPEFVKLDEKIFNPKWLNASVSLKQIEDSLQETKAEIIRNCQTLATLPSYSHEAVIYYQRTLDVTGALAKVRELTEIEEAKKKMLANMAEYTKAANEYQEKIEQAAEQEKPALIEVAPVEIPVTEDAPEEPRMWVVFEAYLNKTQAAALKTFFNANGIEFKRAIVEG
;
A
#
# COMPACT_ATOMS: atom_id res chain seq x y z
N MET A 1 42.43 8.72 31.73
CA MET A 1 41.81 9.26 32.97
C MET A 1 41.08 8.10 33.60
N GLU A 2 41.23 7.89 34.91
CA GLU A 2 40.60 6.75 35.60
C GLU A 2 39.78 7.29 36.77
N LEU A 3 38.56 6.77 36.92
CA LEU A 3 37.70 7.09 38.06
C LEU A 3 38.32 6.47 39.32
N LYS A 4 38.66 7.32 40.29
CA LYS A 4 39.10 6.89 41.62
C LYS A 4 38.06 7.31 42.65
N ILE A 5 37.50 6.33 43.35
CA ILE A 5 36.56 6.56 44.45
C ILE A 5 37.36 6.45 45.75
N ASN A 6 37.32 7.50 46.57
CA ASN A 6 37.93 7.47 47.90
C ASN A 6 37.16 6.49 48.79
N SER A 7 37.84 5.94 49.81
CA SER A 7 37.20 5.03 50.78
C SER A 7 35.90 5.64 51.32
N TYR A 8 34.80 4.93 51.14
CA TYR A 8 33.46 5.34 51.57
C TYR A 8 32.93 4.33 52.59
N GLN A 9 32.45 4.82 53.73
CA GLN A 9 31.80 4.03 54.76
C GLN A 9 30.30 4.32 54.72
N LEU A 10 29.49 3.28 54.68
CA LEU A 10 28.04 3.42 54.75
C LEU A 10 27.64 3.90 56.16
N PRO A 11 26.63 4.78 56.28
CA PRO A 11 26.09 5.14 57.58
C PRO A 11 25.55 3.90 58.31
N GLU A 12 25.67 3.90 59.63
CA GLU A 12 25.11 2.84 60.48
C GLU A 12 23.58 2.74 60.33
N ALA A 13 23.04 1.57 60.66
CA ALA A 13 21.60 1.33 60.61
C ALA A 13 20.85 2.25 61.60
N ILE A 14 19.80 2.91 61.12
CA ILE A 14 18.95 3.77 61.95
C ILE A 14 18.16 2.88 62.92
N SER A 15 18.38 3.10 64.23
CA SER A 15 17.62 2.44 65.30
C SER A 15 16.72 3.43 66.03
N PHE A 16 15.58 2.95 66.53
CA PHE A 16 14.64 3.72 67.34
C PHE A 16 13.85 2.76 68.25
N ASN A 17 13.05 3.29 69.16
CA ASN A 17 12.25 2.53 70.14
C ASN A 17 11.01 1.84 69.52
N PHE A 18 11.21 1.11 68.41
CA PHE A 18 10.15 0.49 67.63
C PHE A 18 9.22 -0.40 68.46
N GLU A 19 9.78 -1.34 69.24
CA GLU A 19 8.99 -2.30 70.01
C GLU A 19 8.17 -1.62 71.11
N GLU A 20 8.74 -0.65 71.81
CA GLU A 20 8.04 0.14 72.82
C GLU A 20 6.88 0.92 72.20
N LEU A 21 7.15 1.66 71.13
CA LEU A 21 6.19 2.54 70.47
C LEU A 21 5.06 1.73 69.80
N LYS A 22 5.39 0.56 69.25
CA LYS A 22 4.42 -0.39 68.69
C LYS A 22 3.51 -0.97 69.77
N ASN A 23 4.07 -1.42 70.89
CA ASN A 23 3.29 -2.00 71.98
C ASN A 23 2.36 -0.97 72.63
N GLU A 24 2.85 0.25 72.88
CA GLU A 24 2.03 1.33 73.45
C GLU A 24 0.86 1.70 72.53
N LEU A 25 1.13 1.82 71.22
CA LEU A 25 0.08 2.12 70.25
C LEU A 25 -0.94 0.99 70.13
N GLN A 26 -0.50 -0.26 70.11
CA GLN A 26 -1.39 -1.41 70.01
C GLN A 26 -2.37 -1.46 71.19
N VAL A 27 -1.88 -1.27 72.41
CA VAL A 27 -2.72 -1.21 73.61
C VAL A 27 -3.70 -0.04 73.57
N LYS A 28 -3.27 1.16 73.14
CA LYS A 28 -4.14 2.35 73.03
C LYS A 28 -5.19 2.18 71.94
N THR A 29 -4.84 1.66 70.76
CA THR A 29 -5.78 1.50 69.64
C THR A 29 -6.81 0.40 69.84
N ASP A 30 -6.48 -0.65 70.59
CA ASP A 30 -7.43 -1.71 70.93
C ASP A 30 -8.62 -1.21 71.75
N GLN A 31 -8.41 -0.16 72.56
CA GLN A 31 -9.47 0.49 73.35
C GLN A 31 -10.45 1.26 72.46
N TYR A 32 -9.96 1.92 71.41
CA TYR A 32 -10.79 2.71 70.48
C TYR A 32 -11.65 1.86 69.55
N THR A 33 -11.26 0.60 69.31
CA THR A 33 -11.95 -0.30 68.37
C THR A 33 -13.17 -1.00 69.01
N LYS A 34 -13.24 -1.02 70.35
CA LYS A 34 -14.29 -1.71 71.13
C LYS A 34 -15.31 -0.76 71.76
N LEU A 35 -15.14 0.55 71.61
CA LEU A 35 -15.98 1.56 72.25
C LEU A 35 -17.16 1.99 71.36
N VAL A 36 -18.36 2.10 71.93
CA VAL A 36 -19.52 2.75 71.28
C VAL A 36 -19.50 4.23 71.62
N TYR A 37 -19.47 5.09 70.60
CA TYR A 37 -19.43 6.54 70.79
C TYR A 37 -20.84 7.10 71.05
N THR A 38 -20.98 7.88 72.13
CA THR A 38 -22.21 8.54 72.59
C THR A 38 -21.98 10.05 72.71
N GLU A 39 -23.03 10.84 72.94
CA GLU A 39 -22.91 12.30 73.09
C GLU A 39 -21.92 12.72 74.20
N ASP A 40 -21.78 11.92 75.25
CA ASP A 40 -20.88 12.22 76.37
C ASP A 40 -19.40 11.96 76.06
N ASN A 41 -19.06 11.08 75.10
CA ASN A 41 -17.66 10.67 74.83
C ASN A 41 -17.14 11.13 73.45
N ILE A 42 -17.99 11.69 72.59
CA ILE A 42 -17.64 12.10 71.23
C ILE A 42 -16.57 13.20 71.18
N LYS A 43 -16.49 14.04 72.22
CA LYS A 43 -15.46 15.09 72.33
C LYS A 43 -14.08 14.47 72.53
N THR A 44 -13.94 13.58 73.51
CA THR A 44 -12.70 12.86 73.80
C THR A 44 -12.23 12.04 72.61
N ALA A 45 -13.16 11.35 71.92
CA ALA A 45 -12.85 10.60 70.70
C ALA A 45 -12.26 11.45 69.57
N LYS A 46 -12.73 12.70 69.41
CA LYS A 46 -12.18 13.64 68.43
C LYS A 46 -10.77 14.10 68.81
N GLU A 47 -10.51 14.30 70.11
CA GLU A 47 -9.19 14.66 70.65
C GLU A 47 -8.19 13.50 70.44
N ASP A 48 -8.55 12.28 70.83
CA ASP A 48 -7.73 11.06 70.63
C ASP A 48 -7.37 10.86 69.15
N ARG A 49 -8.35 11.02 68.24
CA ARG A 49 -8.10 10.94 66.79
C ARG A 49 -7.13 12.01 66.31
N ALA A 50 -7.21 13.22 66.87
CA ALA A 50 -6.29 14.30 66.52
C ALA A 50 -4.86 13.95 66.98
N ASP A 51 -4.71 13.39 68.17
CA ASP A 51 -3.42 12.98 68.73
C ASP A 51 -2.77 11.83 67.95
N LEU A 52 -3.55 10.80 67.57
CA LEU A 52 -3.07 9.72 66.70
C LEU A 52 -2.59 10.27 65.34
N ASN A 53 -3.33 11.21 64.75
CA ASN A 53 -2.92 11.84 63.49
C ASN A 53 -1.67 12.70 63.64
N ARG A 54 -1.51 13.41 64.77
CA ARG A 54 -0.28 14.16 65.09
C ARG A 54 0.92 13.24 65.22
N LEU A 55 0.79 12.13 65.95
CA LEU A 55 1.87 11.15 66.11
C LEU A 55 2.25 10.50 64.77
N LYS A 56 1.26 10.09 63.97
CA LYS A 56 1.48 9.57 62.61
C LYS A 56 2.27 10.55 61.76
N LYS A 57 1.90 11.84 61.83
CA LYS A 57 2.61 12.90 61.10
C LYS A 57 4.05 13.05 61.59
N ALA A 58 4.27 13.11 62.91
CA ALA A 58 5.60 13.26 63.49
C ALA A 58 6.54 12.11 63.09
N LEU A 59 6.08 10.85 63.13
CA LEU A 59 6.85 9.69 62.67
C LEU A 59 7.25 9.80 61.20
N ASN A 60 6.30 10.20 60.35
CA ASN A 60 6.57 10.35 58.93
C ASN A 60 7.49 11.53 58.61
N ASP A 61 7.31 12.65 59.29
CA ASP A 61 8.16 13.84 59.14
C ASP A 61 9.60 13.51 59.51
N GLU A 62 9.81 12.70 60.56
CA GLU A 62 11.14 12.31 61.00
C GLU A 62 11.80 11.28 60.07
N ARG A 63 11.02 10.32 59.56
CA ARG A 63 11.44 9.46 58.45
C ARG A 63 11.92 10.29 57.24
N LEU A 64 11.14 11.30 56.85
CA LEU A 64 11.47 12.19 55.72
C LEU A 64 12.68 13.10 56.02
N ARG A 65 12.90 13.48 57.28
CA ARG A 65 14.09 14.24 57.68
C ARG A 65 15.35 13.38 57.51
N LEU A 66 15.36 12.19 58.10
CA LEU A 66 16.50 11.26 58.02
C LEU A 66 16.78 10.82 56.59
N GLN A 67 15.74 10.56 55.79
CA GLN A 67 15.92 10.25 54.36
C GLN A 67 16.64 11.38 53.60
N ARG A 68 16.25 12.64 53.84
CA ARG A 68 16.90 13.80 53.22
C ARG A 68 18.35 13.94 53.68
N GLU A 69 18.63 13.77 54.97
CA GLU A 69 19.99 13.83 55.51
C GLU A 69 20.89 12.74 54.92
N TYR A 70 20.39 11.50 54.85
CA TYR A 70 21.11 10.36 54.28
C TYR A 70 21.36 10.51 52.78
N MET A 71 20.39 11.07 52.03
CA MET A 71 20.52 11.29 50.58
C MET A 71 21.35 12.52 50.22
N LYS A 72 21.45 13.53 51.09
CA LYS A 72 22.20 14.76 50.82
C LYS A 72 23.65 14.55 50.31
N PRO A 73 24.50 13.70 50.94
CA PRO A 73 25.85 13.46 50.43
C PRO A 73 25.85 12.73 49.08
N PHE A 74 24.91 11.80 48.87
CA PHE A 74 24.76 11.10 47.59
C PHE A 74 24.31 12.03 46.47
N GLU A 75 23.36 12.93 46.73
CA GLU A 75 22.91 13.95 45.77
C GLU A 75 24.05 14.90 45.39
N GLY A 76 24.91 15.27 46.36
CA GLY A 76 26.11 16.05 46.10
C GLY A 76 27.09 15.32 45.17
N PHE A 77 27.41 14.07 45.49
CA PHE A 77 28.25 13.21 44.65
C PHE A 77 27.66 13.04 43.24
N LYS A 78 26.37 12.74 43.15
CA LYS A 78 25.65 12.60 41.88
C LYS A 78 25.79 13.87 41.03
N LYS A 79 25.56 15.06 41.62
CA LYS A 79 25.73 16.33 40.89
C LYS A 79 27.14 16.52 40.35
N GLN A 80 28.17 16.17 41.12
CA GLN A 80 29.56 16.26 40.66
C GLN A 80 29.84 15.28 39.52
N VAL A 81 29.32 14.06 39.61
CA VAL A 81 29.43 13.07 38.52
C VAL A 81 28.69 13.55 37.27
N ASP A 82 27.46 14.04 37.41
CA ASP A 82 26.65 14.58 36.32
C ASP A 82 27.36 15.77 35.63
N GLU A 83 28.03 16.64 36.40
CA GLU A 83 28.85 17.73 35.86
C GLU A 83 30.04 17.21 35.04
N ILE A 84 30.78 16.21 35.55
CA ILE A 84 31.90 15.59 34.83
C ILE A 84 31.40 14.90 33.55
N ILE A 85 30.27 14.19 33.61
CA ILE A 85 29.62 13.60 32.42
C ILE A 85 29.28 14.70 31.42
N GLY A 86 28.69 15.81 31.86
CA GLY A 86 28.36 16.95 30.99
C GLY A 86 29.58 17.58 30.31
N ILE A 87 30.74 17.62 30.99
CA ILE A 87 32.02 18.06 30.39
C ILE A 87 32.46 17.12 29.26
N ILE A 88 32.17 15.81 29.37
CA ILE A 88 32.52 14.79 28.35
C ILE A 88 31.52 14.80 27.19
N ASP A 89 30.22 14.90 27.48
CA ASP A 89 29.17 14.84 26.47
C ASP A 89 29.28 15.97 25.45
N ARG A 90 29.68 17.17 25.90
CA ARG A 90 29.81 18.34 25.02
C ARG A 90 30.80 18.13 23.86
N PRO A 91 32.07 17.77 24.09
CA PRO A 91 33.01 17.48 23.01
C PRO A 91 32.63 16.21 22.25
N VAL A 92 32.05 15.19 22.88
CA VAL A 92 31.58 13.98 22.17
C VAL A 92 30.55 14.35 21.10
N LEU A 93 29.52 15.13 21.46
CA LEU A 93 28.51 15.59 20.50
C LEU A 93 29.10 16.48 19.40
N ALA A 94 30.09 17.31 19.74
CA ALA A 94 30.78 18.14 18.76
C ALA A 94 31.60 17.30 17.76
N ILE A 95 32.32 16.28 18.25
CA ILE A 95 33.09 15.33 17.43
C ILE A 95 32.15 14.52 16.54
N ASP A 96 31.08 13.95 17.10
CA ASP A 96 30.10 13.17 16.33
C ASP A 96 29.49 14.00 15.19
N ARG A 97 29.17 15.26 15.46
CA ARG A 97 28.67 16.18 14.44
C ARG A 97 29.71 16.41 13.34
N GLN A 98 30.96 16.68 13.71
CA GLN A 98 32.04 16.90 12.74
C GLN A 98 32.32 15.64 11.90
N ILE A 99 32.27 14.45 12.49
CA ILE A 99 32.40 13.17 11.77
C ILE A 99 31.28 13.05 10.74
N LYS A 100 30.02 13.27 11.13
CA LYS A 100 28.88 13.21 10.21
C LYS A 100 28.96 14.23 9.08
N GLU A 101 29.36 15.47 9.39
CA GLU A 101 29.55 16.51 8.38
C GLU A 101 30.67 16.12 7.40
N TYR A 102 31.80 15.61 7.90
CA TYR A 102 32.89 15.12 7.06
C TYR A 102 32.49 13.94 6.19
N GLU A 103 31.78 12.94 6.75
CA GLU A 103 31.27 11.80 5.99
C GLU A 103 30.27 12.22 4.91
N ALA A 104 29.39 13.19 5.20
CA ALA A 104 28.46 13.74 4.22
C ALA A 104 29.21 14.45 3.08
N ILE A 105 30.23 15.26 3.38
CA ILE A 105 31.09 15.88 2.37
C ILE A 105 31.76 14.81 1.51
N LYS A 106 32.31 13.75 2.12
CA LYS A 106 32.96 12.66 1.38
C LYS A 106 31.99 11.87 0.51
N GLN A 107 30.77 11.65 0.97
CA GLN A 107 29.71 11.02 0.16
C GLN A 107 29.33 11.90 -1.03
N GLU A 108 29.21 13.21 -0.83
CA GLU A 108 28.87 14.15 -1.91
C GLU A 108 30.01 14.29 -2.93
N GLU A 109 31.26 14.44 -2.50
CA GLU A 109 32.44 14.40 -3.38
C GLU A 109 32.47 13.11 -4.21
N LYS A 110 32.10 11.99 -3.58
CA LYS A 110 32.03 10.70 -4.28
C LYS A 110 30.86 10.65 -5.26
N ARG A 111 29.70 11.20 -4.89
CA ARG A 111 28.53 11.33 -5.77
C ARG A 111 28.89 12.12 -7.03
N GLN A 112 29.56 13.26 -6.87
CA GLN A 112 30.03 14.09 -7.99
C GLN A 112 30.98 13.31 -8.90
N LYS A 113 31.93 12.55 -8.35
CA LYS A 113 32.80 11.69 -9.16
C LYS A 113 32.02 10.62 -9.92
N ILE A 114 30.99 10.03 -9.31
CA ILE A 114 30.13 9.06 -10.00
C ILE A 114 29.37 9.73 -11.16
N GLU A 115 28.87 10.95 -10.96
CA GLU A 115 28.23 11.73 -12.01
C GLU A 115 29.20 12.06 -13.15
N GLU A 116 30.42 12.51 -12.85
CA GLU A 116 31.47 12.74 -13.83
C GLU A 116 31.82 11.48 -14.62
N MET A 117 31.96 10.33 -13.94
CA MET A 117 32.20 9.04 -14.57
C MET A 117 31.02 8.61 -15.46
N PHE A 118 29.79 8.78 -14.99
CA PHE A 118 28.60 8.48 -15.79
C PHE A 118 28.55 9.32 -17.08
N ASN A 119 28.82 10.62 -16.96
CA ASN A 119 28.84 11.55 -18.10
C ASN A 119 29.97 11.23 -19.10
N SER A 120 31.16 10.85 -18.60
CA SER A 120 32.29 10.48 -19.47
C SER A 120 32.10 9.14 -20.17
N LEU A 121 31.27 8.25 -19.61
CA LEU A 121 30.93 6.98 -20.22
C LEU A 121 29.92 7.10 -21.35
N PHE A 122 29.32 8.27 -21.63
CA PHE A 122 28.36 8.49 -22.73
C PHE A 122 27.27 7.40 -22.80
N PHE A 123 26.44 7.31 -21.75
CA PHE A 123 25.28 6.42 -21.75
C PHE A 123 24.23 6.84 -22.81
N PRO A 124 23.35 5.91 -23.25
CA PRO A 124 22.21 6.28 -24.08
C PRO A 124 21.34 7.36 -23.40
N GLU A 125 20.81 8.29 -24.18
CA GLU A 125 20.11 9.51 -23.68
C GLU A 125 18.92 9.21 -22.75
N PHE A 126 18.24 8.08 -22.95
CA PHE A 126 17.11 7.66 -22.10
C PHE A 126 17.53 7.14 -20.71
N VAL A 127 18.82 6.91 -20.48
CA VAL A 127 19.35 6.44 -19.20
C VAL A 127 19.78 7.64 -18.37
N LYS A 128 19.15 7.82 -17.22
CA LYS A 128 19.54 8.82 -16.23
C LYS A 128 20.08 8.12 -14.98
N LEU A 129 21.21 8.60 -14.46
CA LEU A 129 21.89 8.02 -13.31
C LEU A 129 20.92 7.80 -12.13
N ASP A 130 20.34 8.88 -11.58
CA ASP A 130 19.52 8.83 -10.36
C ASP A 130 18.22 8.04 -10.51
N GLU A 131 17.63 8.01 -11.71
CA GLU A 131 16.32 7.38 -11.94
C GLU A 131 16.42 5.90 -12.29
N LYS A 132 17.54 5.46 -12.89
CA LYS A 132 17.62 4.15 -13.55
C LYS A 132 18.69 3.21 -13.01
N ILE A 133 19.87 3.73 -12.68
CA ILE A 133 21.04 2.87 -12.46
C ILE A 133 21.84 3.20 -11.19
N PHE A 134 21.53 4.30 -10.50
CA PHE A 134 22.24 4.69 -9.30
C PHE A 134 22.02 3.68 -8.17
N ASN A 135 23.11 3.29 -7.51
CA ASN A 135 23.08 2.41 -6.35
C ASN A 135 23.57 3.16 -5.09
N PRO A 136 22.72 3.36 -4.07
CA PRO A 136 23.12 4.07 -2.84
C PRO A 136 24.35 3.47 -2.14
N LYS A 137 24.60 2.16 -2.29
CA LYS A 137 25.77 1.49 -1.72
C LYS A 137 27.08 2.01 -2.29
N TRP A 138 27.07 2.61 -3.48
CA TRP A 138 28.25 3.23 -4.08
C TRP A 138 28.79 4.40 -3.24
N LEU A 139 27.96 5.05 -2.42
CA LEU A 139 28.41 6.13 -1.53
C LEU A 139 29.19 5.61 -0.31
N ASN A 140 29.12 4.31 0.00
CA ASN A 140 29.84 3.72 1.12
C ASN A 140 31.35 3.83 0.93
N ALA A 141 32.10 4.20 1.97
CA ALA A 141 33.55 4.34 1.91
C ALA A 141 34.29 3.04 1.48
N SER A 142 33.71 1.88 1.76
CA SER A 142 34.27 0.57 1.41
C SER A 142 34.22 0.23 -0.08
N VAL A 143 33.36 0.88 -0.87
CA VAL A 143 33.23 0.64 -2.31
C VAL A 143 34.22 1.54 -3.05
N SER A 144 35.17 0.99 -3.78
CA SER A 144 36.16 1.80 -4.52
C SER A 144 35.53 2.47 -5.75
N LEU A 145 36.10 3.60 -6.20
CA LEU A 145 35.69 4.22 -7.47
C LEU A 145 35.86 3.27 -8.66
N LYS A 146 36.88 2.40 -8.62
CA LYS A 146 37.12 1.43 -9.69
C LYS A 146 35.99 0.41 -9.81
N GLN A 147 35.51 -0.12 -8.69
CA GLN A 147 34.35 -1.03 -8.68
C GLN A 147 33.09 -0.36 -9.21
N ILE A 148 32.91 0.93 -8.95
CA ILE A 148 31.76 1.69 -9.46
C ILE A 148 31.91 1.90 -10.98
N GLU A 149 33.12 2.21 -11.45
CA GLU A 149 33.42 2.31 -12.88
C GLU A 149 33.07 1.03 -13.63
N ASP A 150 33.57 -0.10 -13.13
CA ASP A 150 33.38 -1.41 -13.75
C ASP A 150 31.88 -1.77 -13.77
N SER A 151 31.17 -1.50 -12.67
CA SER A 151 29.71 -1.69 -12.59
C SER A 151 28.93 -0.82 -13.57
N LEU A 152 29.32 0.45 -13.76
CA LEU A 152 28.70 1.34 -14.75
C LEU A 152 28.97 0.84 -16.17
N GLN A 153 30.19 0.44 -16.48
CA GLN A 153 30.56 -0.09 -17.80
C GLN A 153 29.78 -1.37 -18.14
N GLU A 154 29.70 -2.30 -17.20
CA GLU A 154 28.92 -3.53 -17.35
C GLU A 154 27.43 -3.23 -17.59
N THR A 155 26.87 -2.34 -16.79
CA THR A 155 25.47 -1.88 -16.94
C THR A 155 25.23 -1.25 -18.31
N LYS A 156 26.15 -0.39 -18.77
CA LYS A 156 26.06 0.21 -20.11
C LYS A 156 26.06 -0.86 -21.21
N ALA A 157 26.99 -1.81 -21.13
CA ALA A 157 27.11 -2.88 -22.11
C ALA A 157 25.84 -3.74 -22.15
N GLU A 158 25.27 -4.04 -20.99
CA GLU A 158 24.01 -4.77 -20.88
C GLU A 158 22.84 -4.02 -21.53
N ILE A 159 22.67 -2.73 -21.22
CA ILE A 159 21.58 -1.91 -21.78
C ILE A 159 21.67 -1.87 -23.31
N ILE A 160 22.87 -1.66 -23.85
CA ILE A 160 23.09 -1.62 -25.31
C ILE A 160 22.76 -2.97 -25.93
N ARG A 161 23.24 -4.07 -25.34
CA ARG A 161 22.98 -5.44 -25.82
C ARG A 161 21.49 -5.77 -25.80
N ASN A 162 20.79 -5.40 -24.74
CA ASN A 162 19.35 -5.63 -24.62
C ASN A 162 18.58 -4.82 -25.67
N CYS A 163 18.91 -3.55 -25.89
CA CYS A 163 18.31 -2.74 -26.96
C CYS A 163 18.54 -3.37 -28.34
N GLN A 164 19.78 -3.79 -28.63
CA GLN A 164 20.12 -4.47 -29.89
C GLN A 164 19.31 -5.76 -30.06
N THR A 165 19.16 -6.55 -28.99
CA THR A 165 18.43 -7.82 -29.02
C THR A 165 16.93 -7.60 -29.24
N LEU A 166 16.33 -6.58 -28.62
CA LEU A 166 14.93 -6.24 -28.84
C LEU A 166 14.69 -5.68 -30.25
N ALA A 167 15.67 -4.95 -30.81
CA ALA A 167 15.59 -4.41 -32.17
C ALA A 167 15.62 -5.49 -33.27
N THR A 168 16.13 -6.71 -32.99
CA THR A 168 16.13 -7.83 -33.95
C THR A 168 14.85 -8.67 -33.92
N LEU A 169 13.87 -8.35 -33.07
CA LEU A 169 12.60 -9.06 -33.04
C LEU A 169 11.83 -8.92 -34.36
N PRO A 170 11.18 -10.01 -34.84
CA PRO A 170 10.50 -10.01 -36.15
C PRO A 170 9.23 -9.15 -36.18
N SER A 171 8.56 -8.99 -35.03
CA SER A 171 7.33 -8.20 -34.88
C SER A 171 7.42 -7.34 -33.61
N TYR A 172 6.80 -6.16 -33.65
CA TYR A 172 6.70 -5.23 -32.51
C TYR A 172 8.04 -4.84 -31.85
N SER A 173 9.15 -4.87 -32.60
CA SER A 173 10.49 -4.56 -32.09
C SER A 173 10.60 -3.12 -31.60
N HIS A 174 9.95 -2.17 -32.27
CA HIS A 174 9.94 -0.76 -31.89
C HIS A 174 9.26 -0.55 -30.53
N GLU A 175 8.09 -1.15 -30.32
CA GLU A 175 7.34 -1.11 -29.07
C GLU A 175 8.12 -1.77 -27.93
N ALA A 176 8.80 -2.88 -28.21
CA ALA A 176 9.67 -3.56 -27.26
C ALA A 176 10.83 -2.66 -26.80
N VAL A 177 11.51 -2.01 -27.75
CA VAL A 177 12.61 -1.08 -27.47
C VAL A 177 12.11 0.13 -26.67
N ILE A 178 10.97 0.74 -27.04
CA ILE A 178 10.39 1.85 -26.28
C ILE A 178 10.05 1.42 -24.85
N TYR A 179 9.43 0.25 -24.68
CA TYR A 179 9.12 -0.27 -23.35
C TYR A 179 10.39 -0.43 -22.52
N TYR A 180 11.43 -1.05 -23.11
CA TYR A 180 12.71 -1.25 -22.44
C TYR A 180 13.40 0.07 -22.10
N GLN A 181 13.43 1.05 -23.00
CA GLN A 181 14.03 2.36 -22.70
C GLN A 181 13.35 3.03 -21.50
N ARG A 182 12.04 2.82 -21.33
CA ARG A 182 11.27 3.37 -20.21
C ARG A 182 11.46 2.62 -18.90
N THR A 183 11.76 1.32 -18.93
CA THR A 183 11.73 0.47 -17.71
C THR A 183 13.07 -0.16 -17.36
N LEU A 184 13.98 -0.29 -18.33
CA LEU A 184 15.15 -1.16 -18.32
C LEU A 184 14.82 -2.64 -18.03
N ASP A 185 13.58 -3.06 -18.27
CA ASP A 185 13.13 -4.44 -18.06
C ASP A 185 12.93 -5.16 -19.40
N VAL A 186 13.89 -6.03 -19.73
CA VAL A 186 13.86 -6.83 -20.96
C VAL A 186 12.74 -7.87 -20.92
N THR A 187 12.42 -8.39 -19.73
CA THR A 187 11.39 -9.43 -19.58
C THR A 187 10.02 -8.82 -19.81
N GLY A 188 9.75 -7.66 -19.23
CA GLY A 188 8.53 -6.89 -19.48
C GLY A 188 8.39 -6.46 -20.95
N ALA A 189 9.49 -6.08 -21.61
CA ALA A 189 9.46 -5.75 -23.03
C ALA A 189 9.02 -6.95 -23.89
N LEU A 190 9.59 -8.13 -23.63
CA LEU A 190 9.21 -9.37 -24.33
C LEU A 190 7.77 -9.80 -24.02
N ALA A 191 7.32 -9.63 -22.78
CA ALA A 191 5.93 -9.88 -22.41
C ALA A 191 4.98 -8.96 -23.18
N LYS A 192 5.34 -7.68 -23.37
CA LYS A 192 4.53 -6.73 -24.13
C LYS A 192 4.42 -7.12 -25.61
N VAL A 193 5.51 -7.60 -26.21
CA VAL A 193 5.49 -8.12 -27.59
C VAL A 193 4.53 -9.29 -27.71
N ARG A 194 4.58 -10.25 -26.78
CA ARG A 194 3.67 -11.41 -26.76
C ARG A 194 2.20 -10.98 -26.69
N GLU A 195 1.88 -10.07 -25.78
CA GLU A 195 0.53 -9.51 -25.65
C GLU A 195 0.05 -8.89 -26.97
N LEU A 196 0.88 -8.08 -27.62
CA LEU A 196 0.53 -7.44 -28.90
C LEU A 196 0.33 -8.48 -30.02
N THR A 197 1.19 -9.50 -30.10
CA THR A 197 1.02 -10.58 -31.07
C THR A 197 -0.27 -11.36 -30.85
N GLU A 198 -0.62 -11.68 -29.59
CA GLU A 198 -1.86 -12.39 -29.26
C GLU A 198 -3.10 -11.55 -29.61
N ILE A 199 -3.05 -10.23 -29.36
CA ILE A 199 -4.12 -9.30 -29.72
C ILE A 199 -4.30 -9.25 -31.25
N GLU A 200 -3.22 -9.20 -32.01
CA GLU A 200 -3.28 -9.18 -33.48
C GLU A 200 -3.85 -10.49 -34.03
N GLU A 201 -3.40 -11.63 -33.53
CA GLU A 201 -3.91 -12.94 -33.93
C GLU A 201 -5.39 -13.11 -33.59
N ALA A 202 -5.82 -12.67 -32.40
CA ALA A 202 -7.21 -12.68 -32.00
C ALA A 202 -8.08 -11.80 -32.90
N LYS A 203 -7.62 -10.57 -33.21
CA LYS A 203 -8.29 -9.67 -34.16
C LYS A 203 -8.40 -10.28 -35.55
N LYS A 204 -7.33 -10.91 -36.06
CA LYS A 204 -7.33 -11.57 -37.37
C LYS A 204 -8.32 -12.74 -37.42
N LYS A 205 -8.38 -13.57 -36.38
CA LYS A 205 -9.37 -14.65 -36.26
C LYS A 205 -10.79 -14.10 -36.21
N MET A 206 -11.03 -13.05 -35.44
CA MET A 206 -12.35 -12.40 -35.36
C MET A 206 -12.80 -11.85 -36.72
N LEU A 207 -11.92 -11.15 -37.44
CA LEU A 207 -12.20 -10.61 -38.77
C LEU A 207 -12.44 -11.71 -39.80
N ALA A 208 -11.67 -12.80 -39.76
CA ALA A 208 -11.87 -13.95 -40.64
C ALA A 208 -13.25 -14.60 -40.40
N ASN A 209 -13.62 -14.85 -39.15
CA ASN A 209 -14.93 -15.38 -38.79
C ASN A 209 -16.05 -14.44 -39.26
N MET A 210 -15.94 -13.13 -39.03
CA MET A 210 -16.91 -12.15 -39.52
C MET A 210 -17.07 -12.17 -41.05
N ALA A 211 -15.97 -12.33 -41.79
CA ALA A 211 -16.01 -12.44 -43.25
C ALA A 211 -16.70 -13.73 -43.71
N GLU A 212 -16.47 -14.86 -43.02
CA GLU A 212 -17.17 -16.12 -43.30
C GLU A 212 -18.67 -16.02 -43.00
N TYR A 213 -19.06 -15.46 -41.85
CA TYR A 213 -20.46 -15.20 -41.53
C TYR A 213 -21.14 -14.30 -42.57
N THR A 214 -20.45 -13.25 -43.02
CA THR A 214 -21.00 -12.34 -44.04
C THR A 214 -21.20 -13.04 -45.38
N LYS A 215 -20.25 -13.89 -45.80
CA LYS A 215 -20.40 -14.70 -47.02
C LYS A 215 -21.56 -15.69 -46.90
N ALA A 216 -21.64 -16.44 -45.81
CA ALA A 216 -22.72 -17.39 -45.57
C ALA A 216 -24.10 -16.71 -45.52
N ALA A 217 -24.18 -15.51 -44.91
CA ALA A 217 -25.41 -14.72 -44.89
C ALA A 217 -25.82 -14.25 -46.29
N ASN A 218 -24.87 -13.77 -47.10
CA ASN A 218 -25.14 -13.38 -48.48
C ASN A 218 -25.56 -14.58 -49.34
N GLU A 219 -24.90 -15.73 -49.22
CA GLU A 219 -25.27 -16.96 -49.92
C GLU A 219 -26.66 -17.47 -49.50
N TYR A 220 -27.02 -17.35 -48.23
CA TYR A 220 -28.36 -17.69 -47.73
C TYR A 220 -29.43 -16.74 -48.28
N GLN A 221 -29.12 -15.44 -48.35
CA GLN A 221 -30.00 -14.43 -48.93
C GLN A 221 -30.23 -14.67 -50.43
N GLU A 222 -29.17 -14.96 -51.20
CA GLU A 222 -29.29 -15.32 -52.62
C GLU A 222 -30.15 -16.58 -52.83
N LYS A 223 -30.05 -17.58 -51.94
CA LYS A 223 -30.92 -18.77 -51.99
C LYS A 223 -32.39 -18.44 -51.71
N ILE A 224 -32.68 -17.53 -50.77
CA ILE A 224 -34.05 -17.05 -50.52
C ILE A 224 -34.60 -16.31 -51.75
N GLU A 225 -33.81 -15.43 -52.36
CA GLU A 225 -34.21 -14.68 -53.55
C GLU A 225 -34.46 -15.61 -54.75
N GLN A 226 -33.60 -16.61 -54.97
CA GLN A 226 -33.81 -17.62 -56.01
C GLN A 226 -35.04 -18.51 -55.76
N ALA A 227 -35.32 -18.87 -54.49
CA ALA A 227 -36.52 -19.61 -54.13
C ALA A 227 -37.81 -18.77 -54.33
N ALA A 228 -37.77 -17.47 -54.02
CA ALA A 228 -38.86 -16.53 -54.27
C ALA A 228 -39.10 -16.26 -55.76
N GLU A 229 -38.06 -16.34 -56.61
CA GLU A 229 -38.21 -16.28 -58.08
C GLU A 229 -38.77 -17.58 -58.69
N GLN A 230 -38.53 -18.73 -58.05
CA GLN A 230 -39.08 -20.03 -58.47
C GLN A 230 -40.52 -20.26 -57.95
N GLU A 231 -40.89 -19.69 -56.81
CA GLU A 231 -42.28 -19.55 -56.38
C GLU A 231 -42.89 -18.24 -56.93
N LYS A 232 -43.19 -18.23 -58.23
CA LYS A 232 -44.29 -17.39 -58.71
C LYS A 232 -45.56 -17.81 -57.96
N PRO A 233 -46.31 -16.89 -57.32
CA PRO A 233 -47.68 -17.20 -56.96
C PRO A 233 -48.39 -17.53 -58.27
N ALA A 234 -48.88 -18.75 -58.41
CA ALA A 234 -49.90 -19.03 -59.40
C ALA A 234 -51.07 -18.11 -59.06
N LEU A 235 -51.23 -17.05 -59.86
CA LEU A 235 -52.43 -16.23 -59.89
C LEU A 235 -53.59 -17.17 -60.16
N ILE A 236 -54.30 -17.54 -59.09
CA ILE A 236 -55.65 -18.11 -59.19
C ILE A 236 -56.49 -17.00 -59.81
N GLU A 237 -56.98 -17.27 -61.01
CA GLU A 237 -57.94 -16.42 -61.71
C GLU A 237 -59.22 -16.37 -60.86
N VAL A 238 -59.45 -15.23 -60.23
CA VAL A 238 -60.60 -15.01 -59.34
C VAL A 238 -61.83 -14.79 -60.22
N ALA A 239 -62.59 -15.85 -60.50
CA ALA A 239 -64.00 -15.70 -60.85
C ALA A 239 -64.76 -15.27 -59.58
N PRO A 240 -65.61 -14.23 -59.63
CA PRO A 240 -66.28 -13.74 -58.44
C PRO A 240 -67.42 -14.69 -58.07
N VAL A 241 -67.23 -15.45 -56.99
CA VAL A 241 -68.31 -16.15 -56.30
C VAL A 241 -68.31 -15.68 -54.86
N GLU A 242 -69.47 -15.21 -54.44
CA GLU A 242 -69.80 -14.74 -53.09
C GLU A 242 -69.39 -15.78 -52.03
N ILE A 243 -68.70 -15.33 -50.97
CA ILE A 243 -68.35 -16.17 -49.83
C ILE A 243 -69.29 -15.79 -48.67
N PRO A 244 -70.19 -16.69 -48.23
CA PRO A 244 -70.65 -16.70 -46.85
C PRO A 244 -69.49 -17.20 -45.96
N VAL A 245 -69.24 -16.42 -44.92
CA VAL A 245 -68.30 -16.64 -43.81
C VAL A 245 -68.43 -18.03 -43.21
N THR A 246 -67.30 -18.71 -42.96
CA THR A 246 -67.06 -19.50 -41.74
C THR A 246 -65.56 -19.71 -41.50
N GLU A 247 -65.17 -19.45 -40.25
CA GLU A 247 -63.87 -19.66 -39.60
C GLU A 247 -63.47 -21.14 -39.52
N ASP A 248 -62.16 -21.39 -39.50
CA ASP A 248 -61.39 -22.36 -38.69
C ASP A 248 -60.32 -23.15 -39.48
N ALA A 249 -59.04 -22.83 -39.23
CA ALA A 249 -57.89 -23.76 -39.27
C ALA A 249 -56.67 -23.13 -38.55
N PRO A 250 -55.78 -23.93 -37.92
CA PRO A 250 -55.23 -23.65 -36.59
C PRO A 250 -53.86 -22.92 -36.59
N GLU A 251 -53.67 -21.99 -35.65
CA GLU A 251 -52.38 -21.31 -35.39
C GLU A 251 -51.35 -22.23 -34.71
N GLU A 252 -50.13 -22.29 -35.26
CA GLU A 252 -48.96 -22.89 -34.59
C GLU A 252 -48.51 -22.07 -33.37
N PRO A 253 -48.01 -22.70 -32.29
CA PRO A 253 -47.63 -22.01 -31.06
C PRO A 253 -46.43 -21.09 -31.26
N ARG A 254 -46.60 -19.80 -30.92
CA ARG A 254 -45.55 -18.77 -31.00
C ARG A 254 -44.69 -18.73 -29.71
N MET A 255 -43.38 -18.51 -29.84
CA MET A 255 -42.45 -18.31 -28.71
C MET A 255 -41.58 -17.05 -28.87
N TRP A 256 -41.13 -16.45 -27.76
CA TRP A 256 -40.25 -15.30 -27.76
C TRP A 256 -38.79 -15.71 -28.00
N VAL A 257 -38.13 -15.09 -28.99
CA VAL A 257 -36.71 -15.28 -29.29
C VAL A 257 -35.96 -13.97 -29.07
N VAL A 258 -34.86 -14.02 -28.30
CA VAL A 258 -33.98 -12.87 -28.08
C VAL A 258 -32.81 -12.95 -29.07
N PHE A 259 -32.59 -11.88 -29.82
CA PHE A 259 -31.44 -11.75 -30.71
C PHE A 259 -30.90 -10.32 -30.66
N GLU A 260 -29.60 -10.15 -30.84
CA GLU A 260 -28.93 -8.85 -30.87
C GLU A 260 -28.55 -8.49 -32.31
N ALA A 261 -28.82 -7.25 -32.70
CA ALA A 261 -28.52 -6.75 -34.04
C ALA A 261 -27.81 -5.39 -33.97
N TYR A 262 -26.64 -5.29 -34.60
CA TYR A 262 -25.89 -4.04 -34.71
C TYR A 262 -26.34 -3.26 -35.95
N LEU A 263 -27.29 -2.35 -35.77
CA LEU A 263 -27.98 -1.67 -36.88
C LEU A 263 -27.86 -0.14 -36.79
N ASN A 264 -27.81 0.50 -37.95
CA ASN A 264 -28.04 1.95 -38.05
C ASN A 264 -29.54 2.29 -38.08
N LYS A 265 -29.88 3.60 -37.98
CA LYS A 265 -31.28 4.07 -37.88
C LYS A 265 -32.16 3.62 -39.05
N THR A 266 -31.61 3.62 -40.27
CA THR A 266 -32.34 3.23 -41.49
C THR A 266 -32.63 1.73 -41.49
N GLN A 267 -31.64 0.92 -41.10
CA GLN A 267 -31.77 -0.54 -40.98
C GLN A 267 -32.78 -0.93 -39.88
N ALA A 268 -32.79 -0.23 -38.74
CA ALA A 268 -33.76 -0.48 -37.68
C ALA A 268 -35.21 -0.16 -38.10
N ALA A 269 -35.42 0.88 -38.90
CA ALA A 269 -36.74 1.24 -39.43
C ALA A 269 -37.25 0.21 -40.46
N ALA A 270 -36.36 -0.29 -41.32
CA ALA A 270 -36.67 -1.36 -42.27
C ALA A 270 -37.07 -2.65 -41.53
N LEU A 271 -36.31 -3.04 -40.50
CA LEU A 271 -36.59 -4.23 -39.70
C LEU A 271 -37.93 -4.13 -38.94
N LYS A 272 -38.24 -2.94 -38.39
CA LYS A 272 -39.55 -2.68 -37.77
C LYS A 272 -40.70 -2.85 -38.75
N THR A 273 -40.54 -2.33 -39.97
CA THR A 273 -41.57 -2.41 -41.01
C THR A 273 -41.80 -3.87 -41.43
N PHE A 274 -40.72 -4.64 -41.55
CA PHE A 274 -40.77 -6.07 -41.84
C PHE A 274 -41.54 -6.86 -40.77
N PHE A 275 -41.27 -6.63 -39.48
CA PHE A 275 -42.00 -7.32 -38.40
C PHE A 275 -43.50 -7.01 -38.41
N ASN A 276 -43.86 -5.74 -38.60
CA ASN A 276 -45.27 -5.34 -38.67
C ASN A 276 -45.98 -5.97 -39.87
N ALA A 277 -45.34 -6.03 -41.04
CA ALA A 277 -45.93 -6.59 -42.25
C ALA A 277 -46.20 -8.10 -42.14
N ASN A 278 -45.42 -8.81 -41.31
CA ASN A 278 -45.54 -10.26 -41.12
C ASN A 278 -46.26 -10.64 -39.81
N GLY A 279 -46.88 -9.67 -39.12
CA GLY A 279 -47.61 -9.94 -37.87
C GLY A 279 -46.74 -10.48 -36.73
N ILE A 280 -45.44 -10.17 -36.75
CA ILE A 280 -44.45 -10.60 -35.76
C ILE A 280 -44.39 -9.54 -34.66
N GLU A 281 -44.71 -9.95 -33.43
CA GLU A 281 -44.59 -9.07 -32.28
C GLU A 281 -43.13 -8.94 -31.85
N PHE A 282 -42.66 -7.70 -31.65
CA PHE A 282 -41.31 -7.43 -31.18
C PHE A 282 -41.34 -6.46 -29.99
N LYS A 283 -40.38 -6.62 -29.07
CA LYS A 283 -40.20 -5.75 -27.91
C LYS A 283 -38.77 -5.24 -27.91
N ARG A 284 -38.56 -4.00 -27.49
CA ARG A 284 -37.20 -3.49 -27.26
C ARG A 284 -36.63 -4.20 -26.03
N ALA A 285 -35.57 -4.97 -26.19
CA ALA A 285 -34.80 -5.47 -25.05
C ALA A 285 -34.18 -4.26 -24.33
N ILE A 286 -34.56 -4.05 -23.07
CA ILE A 286 -33.87 -3.10 -22.20
C ILE A 286 -32.61 -3.82 -21.74
N VAL A 287 -31.47 -3.45 -22.32
CA VAL A 287 -30.17 -3.84 -21.76
C VAL A 287 -30.01 -2.99 -20.51
N GLU A 288 -30.23 -3.57 -19.32
CA GLU A 288 -29.73 -2.97 -18.08
C GLU A 288 -28.22 -2.85 -18.22
N GLY A 289 -27.72 -1.64 -18.00
CA GLY A 289 -26.35 -1.21 -18.35
C GLY A 289 -25.24 -1.85 -17.52
#